data_AF-A0A4U0UYY4-F1
#
_entry.id   AF-A0A4U0UYY4-F1
#
_cell.length_a   1.000
_cell.length_b   1.000
_cell.length_c   1.000
_cell.angle_alpha   90.00
_cell.angle_beta   90.00
_cell.angle_gamma   90.00
#
_symmetry.space_group_name_H-M   'P 1'
#
loop_
_entity.id
_entity.type
_entity.pdbx_description
1 polymer ?
#
loop_
_entity_poly.entity_id
_entity_poly.type
_entity_poly.pdbx_seq_one_letter_code
_entity_poly.pdbx_strand_id
1 'polypeptide(L)'
;MTPTSRRLSPFSVRLALALGSLLFLRTLWTLSESRGEHPFLSGHTSTQEECLQVPGLEDVLVVFKTGATEALDKLPIHFHTTLRCVPHYVIYSDFEEEIAGHRVYDALDEVDEETKSANSDFKLYNRLRERGRHALSSAELVEWTFAENDASGNTDNPGWRLDKWKFLPLVDKALRHRPEAE
;
A
#
# COMPACT_ATOMS: atom_id res chain seq x y z
N MET A 1 27.11 -1.47 70.59
CA MET A 1 25.69 -1.29 70.22
C MET A 1 25.61 -1.30 68.70
N THR A 2 25.20 -2.43 68.12
CA THR A 2 25.05 -2.64 66.68
C THR A 2 23.55 -2.78 66.35
N PRO A 3 23.06 -2.15 65.27
CA PRO A 3 21.63 -2.05 65.01
C PRO A 3 21.06 -3.36 64.48
N THR A 4 19.95 -3.80 65.08
CA THR A 4 19.24 -5.02 64.70
C THR A 4 18.45 -4.77 63.42
N SER A 5 18.92 -5.34 62.31
CA SER A 5 18.23 -5.34 61.02
C SER A 5 16.95 -6.18 61.11
N ARG A 6 15.78 -5.53 60.95
CA ARG A 6 14.49 -6.22 60.82
C ARG A 6 14.38 -6.81 59.40
N ARG A 7 14.54 -8.12 59.27
CA ARG A 7 14.26 -8.84 58.02
C ARG A 7 12.74 -8.85 57.77
N LEU A 8 12.34 -8.33 56.63
CA LEU A 8 10.95 -8.38 56.16
C LEU A 8 10.55 -9.82 55.86
N SER A 9 9.37 -10.22 56.33
CA SER A 9 8.85 -11.56 56.08
C SER A 9 8.52 -11.75 54.59
N PRO A 10 8.62 -12.97 54.04
CA PRO A 10 8.26 -13.25 52.65
C PRO A 10 6.78 -12.93 52.35
N PHE A 11 5.92 -12.96 53.37
CA PHE A 11 4.52 -12.54 53.25
C PHE A 11 4.41 -11.01 53.03
N SER A 12 5.21 -10.21 53.74
CA SER A 12 5.26 -8.75 53.58
C SER A 12 5.75 -8.34 52.18
N VAL A 13 6.70 -9.09 51.61
CA VAL A 13 7.20 -8.86 50.24
C VAL A 13 6.14 -9.21 49.19
N ARG A 14 5.45 -10.35 49.35
CA ARG A 14 4.38 -10.77 48.45
C ARG A 14 3.18 -9.81 48.48
N LEU A 15 2.82 -9.32 49.65
CA LEU A 15 1.76 -8.33 49.81
C LEU A 15 2.13 -7.00 49.13
N ALA A 16 3.38 -6.54 49.28
CA ALA A 16 3.86 -5.33 48.62
C ALA A 16 3.86 -5.45 47.09
N LEU A 17 4.25 -6.60 46.54
CA LEU A 17 4.20 -6.87 45.09
C LEU A 17 2.75 -6.93 44.56
N ALA A 18 1.84 -7.55 45.31
CA ALA A 18 0.43 -7.62 44.93
C ALA A 18 -0.24 -6.24 44.95
N LEU A 19 0.03 -5.44 45.98
CA LEU A 19 -0.48 -4.06 46.07
C LEU A 19 0.11 -3.16 44.98
N GLY A 20 1.40 -3.31 44.67
CA GLY A 20 2.05 -2.60 43.57
C GLY A 20 1.45 -2.94 42.21
N SER A 21 1.17 -4.22 41.95
CA SER A 21 0.51 -4.68 40.71
C SER A 21 -0.92 -4.15 40.58
N LEU A 22 -1.71 -4.17 41.67
CA LEU A 22 -3.07 -3.61 41.69
C LEU A 22 -3.09 -2.10 41.47
N LEU A 23 -2.15 -1.36 42.06
CA LEU A 23 -2.01 0.08 41.82
C LEU A 23 -1.61 0.37 40.37
N PHE A 24 -0.67 -0.40 39.81
CA PHE A 24 -0.25 -0.25 38.42
C PHE A 24 -1.38 -0.54 37.43
N LEU A 25 -2.13 -1.62 37.64
CA LEU A 25 -3.30 -1.97 36.83
C LEU A 25 -4.40 -0.91 36.94
N ARG A 26 -4.65 -0.35 38.14
CA ARG A 26 -5.57 0.78 38.29
C ARG A 26 -5.08 2.02 37.54
N THR A 27 -3.79 2.34 37.60
CA THR A 27 -3.25 3.50 36.85
C THR A 27 -3.35 3.30 35.34
N LEU A 28 -3.07 2.09 34.84
CA LEU A 28 -3.23 1.76 33.43
C LEU A 28 -4.69 1.81 32.99
N TRP A 29 -5.62 1.31 33.82
CA TRP A 29 -7.05 1.41 33.57
C TRP A 29 -7.50 2.88 33.52
N THR A 30 -7.10 3.71 34.49
CA THR A 30 -7.43 5.15 34.49
C THR A 30 -6.82 5.91 33.32
N LEU A 31 -5.61 5.54 32.86
CA LEU A 31 -4.96 6.14 31.69
C LEU A 31 -5.60 5.66 30.37
N SER A 32 -6.12 4.43 30.35
CA SER A 32 -6.91 3.89 29.24
C SER A 32 -8.25 4.61 29.14
N GLU A 33 -8.92 4.85 30.27
CA GLU A 33 -10.21 5.53 30.32
C GLU A 33 -10.08 7.04 30.03
N SER A 34 -9.00 7.68 30.47
CA SER A 34 -8.73 9.09 30.15
C SER A 34 -8.33 9.35 28.70
N ARG A 35 -8.11 8.30 27.89
CA ARG A 35 -7.93 8.40 26.43
C ARG A 35 -9.26 8.31 25.67
N GLY A 36 -10.38 8.08 26.37
CA GLY A 36 -11.68 7.78 25.78
C GLY A 36 -12.65 8.94 25.61
N GLU A 37 -12.44 10.12 26.22
CA GLU A 37 -13.39 11.23 26.10
C GLU A 37 -12.69 12.59 25.99
N HIS A 38 -12.46 13.04 24.75
CA HIS A 38 -12.29 14.46 24.44
C HIS A 38 -13.67 15.04 24.10
N PRO A 39 -14.27 15.89 24.97
CA PRO A 39 -15.43 16.68 24.57
C PRO A 39 -14.93 17.92 23.83
N PHE A 40 -14.65 17.76 22.53
CA PHE A 40 -14.38 18.91 21.67
C PHE A 40 -15.10 18.77 20.33
N LEU A 41 -16.10 19.64 20.18
CA LEU A 41 -16.84 20.01 18.98
C LEU A 41 -17.91 19.04 18.46
N SER A 42 -19.14 19.39 18.85
CA SER A 42 -20.38 19.24 18.10
C SER A 42 -20.18 19.23 16.58
N GLY A 43 -20.74 18.21 15.93
CA GLY A 43 -21.28 18.30 14.58
C GLY A 43 -20.33 18.77 13.49
N HIS A 44 -19.31 17.97 13.16
CA HIS A 44 -18.98 17.82 11.75
C HIS A 44 -19.84 16.68 11.22
N THR A 45 -20.99 17.00 10.63
CA THR A 45 -21.44 16.22 9.48
C THR A 45 -20.22 16.10 8.58
N SER A 46 -19.73 14.87 8.36
CA SER A 46 -18.74 14.63 7.32
C SER A 46 -19.39 15.06 6.02
N THR A 47 -19.21 16.31 5.62
CA THR A 47 -19.40 16.69 4.23
C THR A 47 -18.34 15.87 3.51
N GLN A 48 -18.74 14.72 2.95
CA GLN A 48 -17.94 14.13 1.89
C GLN A 48 -17.74 15.25 0.89
N GLU A 49 -16.50 15.75 0.78
CA GLU A 49 -16.20 16.83 -0.15
C GLU A 49 -16.67 16.38 -1.53
N GLU A 50 -17.70 17.05 -2.05
CA GLU A 50 -18.30 16.71 -3.33
C GLU A 50 -17.25 16.87 -4.44
N CYS A 51 -17.23 15.94 -5.39
CA CYS A 51 -16.32 16.01 -6.52
C CYS A 51 -16.65 17.21 -7.40
N LEU A 52 -15.63 18.02 -7.74
CA LEU A 52 -15.77 19.08 -8.73
C LEU A 52 -16.21 18.47 -10.06
N GLN A 53 -17.32 18.97 -10.61
CA GLN A 53 -17.78 18.60 -11.94
C GLN A 53 -16.89 19.31 -12.96
N VAL A 54 -16.00 18.55 -13.61
CA VAL A 54 -15.13 19.05 -14.68
C VAL A 54 -15.80 18.69 -16.01
N PRO A 55 -16.30 19.67 -16.78
CA PRO A 55 -16.94 19.40 -18.07
C PRO A 55 -16.01 18.63 -19.02
N GLY A 56 -16.53 17.58 -19.66
CA GLY A 56 -15.79 16.72 -20.61
C GLY A 56 -14.99 15.58 -19.96
N LEU A 57 -14.95 15.49 -18.62
CA LEU A 57 -14.25 14.38 -17.94
C LEU A 57 -14.99 13.03 -18.14
N GLU A 58 -16.29 13.07 -18.40
CA GLU A 58 -17.13 11.95 -18.79
C GLU A 58 -16.72 11.30 -20.13
N ASP A 59 -16.07 12.06 -21.00
CA ASP A 59 -15.62 11.57 -22.32
C ASP A 59 -14.16 11.09 -22.27
N VAL A 60 -13.46 11.24 -21.14
CA VAL A 60 -12.05 10.87 -20.97
C VAL A 60 -11.91 9.54 -20.23
N LEU A 61 -11.06 8.64 -20.74
CA LEU A 61 -10.58 7.48 -19.99
C LEU A 61 -9.25 7.80 -19.29
N VAL A 62 -9.22 7.70 -17.96
CA VAL A 62 -7.96 7.77 -17.21
C VAL A 62 -7.33 6.39 -17.11
N VAL A 63 -6.17 6.22 -17.74
CA VAL A 63 -5.36 5.01 -17.62
C VAL A 63 -4.37 5.17 -16.47
N PHE A 64 -4.62 4.49 -15.35
CA PHE A 64 -3.71 4.47 -14.22
C PHE A 64 -2.69 3.34 -14.41
N LYS A 65 -1.44 3.69 -14.71
CA LYS A 65 -0.33 2.74 -14.81
C LYS A 65 0.38 2.60 -13.46
N THR A 66 0.69 1.38 -13.06
CA THR A 66 1.52 1.08 -11.88
C THR A 66 2.41 -0.14 -12.14
N GLY A 67 3.10 -0.61 -11.10
CA GLY A 67 3.84 -1.86 -11.11
C GLY A 67 3.64 -2.62 -9.81
N ALA A 68 3.79 -3.94 -9.85
CA ALA A 68 3.57 -4.79 -8.69
C ALA A 68 4.39 -4.34 -7.49
N THR A 69 5.62 -3.87 -7.68
CA THR A 69 6.52 -3.44 -6.60
C THR A 69 6.01 -2.23 -5.80
N GLU A 70 5.09 -1.44 -6.34
CA GLU A 70 4.60 -0.20 -5.73
C GLU A 70 3.08 -0.15 -5.58
N ALA A 71 2.32 -0.96 -6.32
CA ALA A 71 0.88 -0.85 -6.42
C ALA A 71 0.17 -0.92 -5.06
N LEU A 72 0.60 -1.80 -4.15
CA LEU A 72 -0.01 -1.91 -2.81
C LEU A 72 0.26 -0.69 -1.92
N ASP A 73 1.36 0.02 -2.11
CA ASP A 73 1.71 1.22 -1.32
C ASP A 73 1.09 2.49 -1.92
N LYS A 74 1.07 2.58 -3.26
CA LYS A 74 0.72 3.81 -3.97
C LYS A 74 -0.72 3.86 -4.47
N LEU A 75 -1.30 2.74 -4.91
CA LEU A 75 -2.61 2.74 -5.53
C LEU A 75 -3.78 3.03 -4.55
N PRO A 76 -3.82 2.47 -3.32
CA PRO A 76 -5.01 2.59 -2.47
C PRO A 76 -5.44 4.03 -2.16
N ILE A 77 -4.48 4.95 -2.00
CA ILE A 77 -4.81 6.35 -1.72
C ILE A 77 -5.56 7.01 -2.90
N HIS A 78 -5.32 6.57 -4.13
CA HIS A 78 -5.98 7.13 -5.31
C HIS A 78 -7.47 6.77 -5.38
N PHE A 79 -7.90 5.62 -4.83
CA PHE A 79 -9.32 5.27 -4.74
C PHE A 79 -10.12 6.21 -3.84
N HIS A 80 -9.48 6.76 -2.82
CA HIS A 80 -10.11 7.68 -1.87
C HIS A 80 -9.92 9.16 -2.24
N THR A 81 -9.10 9.45 -3.26
CA THR A 81 -8.75 10.81 -3.67
C THR A 81 -9.11 11.07 -5.14
N THR A 82 -8.16 10.89 -6.06
CA THR A 82 -8.34 11.23 -7.49
C THR A 82 -9.39 10.35 -8.17
N LEU A 83 -9.26 9.03 -8.08
CA LEU A 83 -10.14 8.08 -8.79
C LEU A 83 -11.56 8.06 -8.23
N ARG A 84 -11.77 8.62 -7.03
CA ARG A 84 -13.11 8.89 -6.48
C ARG A 84 -13.93 9.82 -7.38
N CYS A 85 -13.28 10.76 -8.05
CA CYS A 85 -13.92 11.81 -8.84
C CYS A 85 -13.76 11.61 -10.36
N VAL A 86 -13.07 10.56 -10.78
CA VAL A 86 -12.91 10.21 -12.20
C VAL A 86 -13.98 9.16 -12.56
N PRO A 87 -14.91 9.47 -13.48
CA PRO A 87 -16.01 8.56 -13.80
C PRO A 87 -15.54 7.31 -14.54
N HIS A 88 -14.49 7.43 -15.35
CA HIS A 88 -13.96 6.34 -16.18
C HIS A 88 -12.46 6.21 -15.98
N TYR A 89 -12.05 5.13 -15.32
CA TYR A 89 -10.65 4.78 -15.18
C TYR A 89 -10.44 3.28 -15.34
N VAL A 90 -9.23 2.93 -15.75
CA VAL A 90 -8.74 1.56 -15.83
C VAL A 90 -7.34 1.50 -15.26
N ILE A 91 -7.02 0.44 -14.53
CA ILE A 91 -5.74 0.29 -13.85
C ILE A 91 -4.98 -0.85 -14.52
N TYR A 92 -3.76 -0.57 -14.93
CA TYR A 92 -2.88 -1.58 -15.52
C TYR A 92 -1.55 -1.66 -14.78
N SER A 93 -1.03 -2.88 -14.65
CA SER A 93 0.21 -3.20 -13.96
C SER A 93 0.99 -4.28 -14.72
N ASP A 94 2.23 -4.53 -14.32
CA ASP A 94 2.97 -5.74 -14.70
C ASP A 94 2.54 -6.99 -13.91
N PHE A 95 1.42 -6.94 -13.18
CA PHE A 95 0.85 -8.08 -12.50
C PHE A 95 -0.66 -7.89 -12.34
N GLU A 96 -1.44 -8.86 -12.84
CA GLU A 96 -2.90 -8.86 -12.65
C GLU A 96 -3.28 -9.31 -11.25
N GLU A 97 -4.12 -8.51 -10.58
CA GLU A 97 -4.64 -8.80 -9.25
C GLU A 97 -5.86 -7.92 -8.92
N GLU A 98 -6.35 -8.04 -7.69
CA GLU A 98 -7.35 -7.15 -7.12
C GLU A 98 -6.75 -6.39 -5.94
N ILE A 99 -6.84 -5.05 -5.95
CA ILE A 99 -6.35 -4.19 -4.88
C ILE A 99 -7.52 -3.36 -4.37
N ALA A 100 -7.83 -3.50 -3.08
CA ALA A 100 -8.92 -2.77 -2.41
C ALA A 100 -10.27 -2.84 -3.14
N GLY A 101 -10.60 -4.00 -3.74
CA GLY A 101 -11.84 -4.21 -4.49
C GLY A 101 -11.83 -3.68 -5.94
N HIS A 102 -10.69 -3.17 -6.41
CA HIS A 102 -10.51 -2.70 -7.78
C HIS A 102 -9.65 -3.67 -8.59
N ARG A 103 -10.09 -3.98 -9.81
CA ARG A 103 -9.33 -4.83 -10.73
C ARG A 103 -8.13 -4.07 -11.28
N VAL A 104 -6.96 -4.72 -11.21
CA VAL A 104 -5.73 -4.29 -11.86
C VAL A 104 -5.43 -5.28 -12.97
N TYR A 105 -5.42 -4.81 -14.22
CA TYR A 105 -5.25 -5.65 -15.41
C TYR A 105 -3.77 -5.83 -15.77
N ASP A 106 -3.42 -6.97 -16.36
CA ASP A 106 -2.07 -7.20 -16.88
C ASP A 106 -1.82 -6.37 -18.14
N ALA A 107 -0.80 -5.51 -18.10
CA ALA A 107 -0.35 -4.70 -19.24
C ALA A 107 0.46 -5.51 -20.26
N LEU A 108 1.01 -6.66 -19.86
CA LEU A 108 2.04 -7.42 -20.58
C LEU A 108 1.58 -8.82 -20.99
N ASP A 109 0.33 -9.19 -20.71
CA ASP A 109 -0.30 -10.47 -21.09
C ASP A 109 -0.17 -10.79 -22.59
N GLU A 110 -0.29 -9.78 -23.45
CA GLU A 110 -0.25 -9.89 -24.91
C GLU A 110 1.17 -9.83 -25.50
N VAL A 111 2.21 -9.62 -24.69
CA VAL A 111 3.60 -9.77 -25.15
C VAL A 111 3.87 -11.25 -25.44
N ASP A 112 4.57 -11.56 -26.53
CA ASP A 112 4.82 -12.94 -26.92
C ASP A 112 5.70 -13.69 -25.88
N GLU A 113 5.43 -14.99 -25.70
CA GLU A 113 6.14 -15.80 -24.70
C GLU A 113 7.63 -15.99 -25.04
N GLU A 114 8.02 -15.90 -26.32
CA GLU A 114 9.44 -15.93 -26.72
C GLU A 114 10.17 -14.70 -26.18
N THR A 115 9.64 -13.49 -26.37
CA THR A 115 10.16 -12.24 -25.81
C THR A 115 10.20 -12.28 -24.28
N LYS A 116 9.11 -12.73 -23.63
CA LYS A 116 9.04 -12.87 -22.16
C LYS A 116 10.10 -13.84 -21.62
N SER A 117 10.43 -14.90 -22.37
CA SER A 117 11.42 -15.89 -21.94
C SER A 117 12.87 -15.51 -22.27
N ALA A 118 13.11 -14.87 -23.41
CA ALA A 118 14.44 -14.53 -23.91
C ALA A 118 14.99 -13.23 -23.29
N ASN A 119 14.11 -12.29 -22.92
CA ASN A 119 14.52 -10.99 -22.42
C ASN A 119 14.54 -10.94 -20.88
N SER A 120 15.70 -10.60 -20.33
CA SER A 120 15.90 -10.49 -18.88
C SER A 120 15.07 -9.41 -18.18
N ASP A 121 14.43 -8.49 -18.92
CA ASP A 121 13.50 -7.49 -18.38
C ASP A 121 12.31 -8.19 -17.71
N PHE A 122 11.86 -9.32 -18.28
CA PHE A 122 10.69 -10.07 -17.82
C PHE A 122 10.97 -11.01 -16.65
N LYS A 123 12.19 -11.00 -16.06
CA LYS A 123 12.50 -11.86 -14.90
C LYS A 123 11.54 -11.64 -13.73
N LEU A 124 11.23 -10.39 -13.42
CA LEU A 124 10.29 -10.06 -12.34
C LEU A 124 8.86 -10.48 -12.72
N TYR A 125 8.42 -10.13 -13.93
CA TYR A 125 7.11 -10.49 -14.47
C TYR A 125 6.86 -12.00 -14.42
N ASN A 126 7.82 -12.81 -14.87
CA ASN A 126 7.71 -14.26 -14.87
C ASN A 126 7.66 -14.83 -13.45
N ARG A 127 8.47 -14.31 -12.52
CA ARG A 127 8.39 -14.70 -11.09
C ARG A 127 7.00 -14.41 -10.52
N LEU A 128 6.44 -13.24 -10.82
CA LEU A 128 5.12 -12.83 -10.36
C LEU A 128 4.01 -13.72 -10.95
N ARG A 129 4.07 -14.06 -12.25
CA ARG A 129 3.13 -15.01 -12.87
C ARG A 129 3.17 -16.39 -12.21
N GLU A 130 4.36 -16.89 -11.89
CA GLU A 130 4.53 -18.22 -11.33
C GLU A 130 4.13 -18.33 -9.85
N ARG A 131 4.44 -17.30 -9.05
CA ARG A 131 4.35 -17.38 -7.58
C ARG A 131 3.43 -16.34 -6.96
N GLY A 132 2.81 -15.50 -7.79
CA GLY A 132 2.07 -14.34 -7.35
C GLY A 132 2.93 -13.39 -6.51
N ARG A 133 2.29 -12.71 -5.56
CA ARG A 133 2.94 -11.78 -4.63
C ARG A 133 4.07 -12.39 -3.80
N HIS A 134 4.08 -13.70 -3.58
CA HIS A 134 5.17 -14.38 -2.87
C HIS A 134 6.51 -14.34 -3.61
N ALA A 135 6.51 -13.98 -4.90
CA ALA A 135 7.74 -13.68 -5.62
C ALA A 135 8.45 -12.42 -5.13
N LEU A 136 7.82 -11.54 -4.35
CA LEU A 136 8.41 -10.30 -3.87
C LEU A 136 8.79 -10.44 -2.40
N SER A 137 10.09 -10.31 -2.07
CA SER A 137 10.51 -10.19 -0.68
C SER A 137 10.53 -8.73 -0.22
N SER A 138 10.27 -8.48 1.06
CA SER A 138 10.36 -7.12 1.62
C SER A 138 11.77 -6.53 1.50
N ALA A 139 12.82 -7.37 1.54
CA ALA A 139 14.19 -6.92 1.35
C ALA A 139 14.43 -6.40 -0.07
N GLU A 140 13.99 -7.14 -1.10
CA GLU A 140 14.06 -6.70 -2.50
C GLU A 140 13.27 -5.40 -2.72
N LEU A 141 12.07 -5.28 -2.17
CA LEU A 141 11.26 -4.06 -2.33
C LEU A 141 11.94 -2.83 -1.71
N VAL A 142 12.56 -2.99 -0.55
CA VAL A 142 13.34 -1.92 0.10
C VAL A 142 14.54 -1.56 -0.76
N GLU A 143 15.30 -2.56 -1.21
CA GLU A 143 16.47 -2.35 -2.08
C GLU A 143 16.11 -1.59 -3.35
N TRP A 144 15.06 -2.01 -4.06
CA TRP A 144 14.63 -1.38 -5.32
C TRP A 144 14.04 0.02 -5.15
N THR A 145 13.52 0.35 -3.95
CA THR A 145 13.04 1.70 -3.64
C THR A 145 14.19 2.72 -3.62
N PHE A 146 15.41 2.28 -3.27
CA PHE A 146 16.60 3.13 -3.22
C PHE A 146 17.51 2.98 -4.45
N ALA A 147 17.12 2.18 -5.44
CA ALA A 147 17.91 2.01 -6.66
C ALA A 147 18.09 3.36 -7.38
N GLU A 148 19.33 3.72 -7.68
CA GLU A 148 19.67 5.03 -8.24
C GLU A 148 19.26 5.16 -9.71
N ASN A 149 18.83 6.36 -10.09
CA ASN A 149 18.63 6.72 -11.49
C ASN A 149 19.95 7.20 -12.07
N ASP A 150 20.55 6.42 -12.97
CA ASP A 150 21.60 6.97 -13.85
C ASP A 150 20.99 7.60 -15.12
N ALA A 151 21.83 8.28 -15.91
CA ALA A 151 21.40 8.96 -17.14
C ALA A 151 20.91 7.98 -18.25
N SER A 152 21.14 6.67 -18.08
CA SER A 152 20.65 5.60 -18.97
C SER A 152 19.24 5.13 -18.63
N GLY A 153 18.65 5.62 -17.53
CA GLY A 153 17.40 5.13 -16.96
C GLY A 153 17.66 3.98 -15.99
N ASN A 154 16.85 3.89 -14.92
CA ASN A 154 17.07 2.96 -13.81
C ASN A 154 17.05 1.49 -14.25
N THR A 155 18.23 0.94 -14.52
CA THR A 155 18.38 -0.47 -14.91
C THR A 155 18.42 -1.40 -13.70
N ASP A 156 18.57 -0.87 -12.49
CA ASP A 156 18.68 -1.69 -11.27
C ASP A 156 17.32 -2.00 -10.64
N ASN A 157 16.30 -1.16 -10.86
CA ASN A 157 14.93 -1.48 -10.45
C ASN A 157 14.23 -2.36 -11.52
N PRO A 158 13.92 -3.63 -11.22
CA PRO A 158 13.31 -4.53 -12.20
C PRO A 158 11.88 -4.17 -12.60
N GLY A 159 11.12 -3.45 -11.74
CA GLY A 159 9.81 -2.93 -12.09
C GLY A 159 9.91 -1.81 -13.13
N TRP A 160 10.85 -0.89 -12.97
CA TRP A 160 11.03 0.23 -13.91
C TRP A 160 11.57 -0.23 -15.27
N ARG A 161 12.36 -1.30 -15.31
CA ARG A 161 12.75 -1.96 -16.58
C ARG A 161 11.55 -2.43 -17.40
N LEU A 162 10.46 -2.83 -16.75
CA LEU A 162 9.23 -3.26 -17.43
C LEU A 162 8.42 -2.08 -17.98
N ASP A 163 8.61 -0.86 -17.51
CA ASP A 163 7.77 0.27 -17.91
C ASP A 163 7.84 0.60 -19.40
N LYS A 164 9.01 0.39 -20.04
CA LYS A 164 9.16 0.59 -21.48
C LYS A 164 8.31 -0.40 -22.30
N TRP A 165 7.98 -1.57 -21.74
CA TRP A 165 7.14 -2.58 -22.38
C TRP A 165 5.64 -2.29 -22.23
N LYS A 166 5.25 -1.48 -21.24
CA LYS A 166 3.83 -1.18 -20.96
C LYS A 166 3.27 -0.11 -21.90
N PHE A 167 4.08 0.82 -22.40
CA PHE A 167 3.55 2.02 -23.06
C PHE A 167 2.67 1.73 -24.28
N LEU A 168 3.17 1.01 -25.28
CA LEU A 168 2.41 0.73 -26.51
C LEU A 168 1.22 -0.21 -26.29
N PRO A 169 1.35 -1.34 -25.56
CA PRO A 169 0.21 -2.20 -25.27
C PRO A 169 -0.93 -1.45 -24.56
N LEU A 170 -0.60 -0.52 -23.66
CA LEU A 170 -1.60 0.26 -22.95
C LEU A 170 -2.42 1.19 -23.85
N VAL A 171 -1.85 1.72 -24.94
CA VAL A 171 -2.61 2.55 -25.89
C VAL A 171 -3.71 1.72 -26.55
N ASP A 172 -3.36 0.56 -27.09
CA ASP A 172 -4.32 -0.33 -27.75
C ASP A 172 -5.35 -0.90 -26.75
N LYS A 173 -4.91 -1.31 -25.57
CA LYS A 173 -5.79 -1.79 -24.50
C LYS A 173 -6.75 -0.70 -24.00
N ALA A 174 -6.29 0.55 -23.87
CA ALA A 174 -7.14 1.67 -23.48
C ALA A 174 -8.22 1.95 -24.53
N LEU A 175 -7.85 1.97 -25.81
CA LEU A 175 -8.78 2.13 -26.92
C LEU A 175 -9.83 1.01 -26.96
N ARG A 176 -9.42 -0.24 -26.70
CA ARG A 176 -10.37 -1.37 -26.59
C ARG A 176 -11.26 -1.29 -25.35
N HIS A 177 -10.75 -0.75 -24.25
CA HIS A 177 -11.50 -0.62 -23.00
C HIS A 177 -12.61 0.42 -23.10
N ARG A 178 -12.34 1.56 -23.76
CA ARG A 178 -13.32 2.62 -23.99
C ARG A 178 -13.15 3.23 -25.40
N PRO A 179 -13.68 2.59 -26.45
CA PRO A 179 -13.53 3.06 -27.83
C PRO A 179 -14.10 4.45 -28.10
N GLU A 180 -15.05 4.89 -27.26
CA GLU A 180 -15.73 6.18 -27.34
C GLU A 180 -15.03 7.31 -26.57
N ALA A 181 -13.90 7.04 -25.91
CA ALA A 181 -13.14 8.10 -25.23
C ALA A 181 -12.51 9.08 -26.25
N GLU A 182 -12.52 10.38 -25.93
CA GLU A 182 -11.91 11.44 -26.76
C GLU A 182 -10.38 11.54 -26.67
#